data_AF-T1BG14-F1
#
_entry.id   AF-T1BG14-F1
#
_cell.length_a   1.000
_cell.length_b   1.000
_cell.length_c   1.000
_cell.angle_alpha   90.00
_cell.angle_beta   90.00
_cell.angle_gamma   90.00
#
_symmetry.space_group_name_H-M   'P 1'
#
loop_
_entity.id
_entity.type
_entity.pdbx_description
1 polymer ?
#
loop_
_entity_poly.entity_id
_entity_poly.type
_entity_poly.pdbx_seq_one_letter_code
_entity_poly.pdbx_strand_id
1 'polypeptide(L)'
;HGAVETGHRRPLATIFGTVDVERLAYRHRGHPNLHPADALLNLPEERHSHGLRRFAAVEASRGSFEEAAAALERATGQHVGKRQVENLTARGASDVEDFYEARSHTPVDESDALVISADGKGIVMRPDSLREQTAKAAAAAANKLTTRLSKGEKRNRKRMAEVGAVYD
;
A
#
# COMPACT_ATOMS: atom_id res chain seq x y z
N HIS A 1 -39.62 -22.44 4.39
CA HIS A 1 -38.19 -22.42 4.00
C HIS A 1 -37.56 -21.13 4.48
N GLY A 2 -36.83 -21.16 5.59
CA GLY A 2 -36.12 -19.99 6.09
C GLY A 2 -34.84 -19.79 5.29
N ALA A 3 -34.87 -18.89 4.30
CA ALA A 3 -33.70 -18.55 3.48
C ALA A 3 -32.81 -17.48 4.15
N VAL A 4 -33.09 -17.11 5.40
CA VAL A 4 -32.41 -16.05 6.15
C VAL A 4 -32.06 -16.57 7.55
N GLU A 5 -30.78 -16.48 7.93
CA GLU A 5 -30.29 -16.81 9.27
C GLU A 5 -29.82 -15.54 10.01
N THR A 6 -30.19 -15.42 11.28
CA THR A 6 -29.74 -14.36 12.21
C THR A 6 -28.47 -14.79 12.96
N GLY A 7 -27.85 -13.87 13.69
CA GLY A 7 -26.72 -14.19 14.58
C GLY A 7 -25.38 -14.41 13.89
N HIS A 8 -25.28 -14.19 12.58
CA HIS A 8 -23.99 -14.18 11.89
C HIS A 8 -23.23 -12.93 12.29
N ARG A 9 -21.96 -13.08 12.68
CA ARG A 9 -21.11 -11.98 13.11
C ARG A 9 -19.79 -11.98 12.38
N ARG A 10 -19.21 -10.80 12.18
CA ARG A 10 -17.82 -10.63 11.77
C ARG A 10 -17.14 -9.57 12.63
N PRO A 11 -15.89 -9.79 13.05
CA PRO A 11 -15.13 -8.73 13.70
C PRO A 11 -14.72 -7.67 12.67
N LEU A 12 -14.86 -6.42 13.06
CA LEU A 12 -14.36 -5.25 12.33
C LEU A 12 -13.42 -4.47 13.25
N ALA A 13 -12.13 -4.44 12.93
CA ALA A 13 -11.17 -3.61 13.61
C ALA A 13 -11.38 -2.15 13.18
N THR A 14 -11.70 -1.27 14.11
CA THR A 14 -11.92 0.16 13.86
C THR A 14 -10.87 0.99 14.59
N ILE A 15 -10.84 2.29 14.34
CA ILE A 15 -9.97 3.23 15.08
C ILE A 15 -10.28 3.30 16.58
N PHE A 16 -11.43 2.78 17.02
CA PHE A 16 -11.86 2.79 18.42
C PHE A 16 -11.76 1.42 19.11
N GLY A 17 -11.34 0.39 18.38
CA GLY A 17 -11.41 -1.00 18.87
C GLY A 17 -12.04 -1.94 17.86
N THR A 18 -11.94 -3.24 18.15
CA THR A 18 -12.67 -4.26 17.39
C THR A 18 -14.13 -4.30 17.84
N VAL A 19 -15.05 -4.21 16.89
CA VAL A 19 -16.50 -4.38 17.10
C VAL A 19 -17.00 -5.60 16.35
N ASP A 20 -18.01 -6.28 16.87
CA ASP A 20 -18.70 -7.35 16.15
C ASP A 20 -19.86 -6.78 15.36
N VAL A 21 -19.80 -6.93 14.04
CA VAL A 21 -20.90 -6.57 13.15
C VAL A 21 -21.84 -7.76 13.03
N GLU A 22 -23.03 -7.64 13.63
CA GLU A 22 -24.10 -8.61 13.45
C GLU A 22 -24.84 -8.37 12.14
N ARG A 23 -25.06 -9.43 11.38
CA ARG A 23 -25.63 -9.39 10.03
C ARG A 23 -26.51 -10.60 9.78
N LEU A 24 -27.47 -10.45 8.87
CA LEU A 24 -28.25 -11.56 8.35
C LEU A 24 -27.44 -12.30 7.28
N ALA A 25 -27.59 -13.62 7.23
CA ALA A 25 -27.09 -14.45 6.13
C ALA A 25 -28.25 -14.92 5.26
N TYR A 26 -28.27 -14.50 4.01
CA TYR A 26 -29.21 -15.00 3.00
C TYR A 26 -28.58 -16.23 2.34
N ARG A 27 -29.27 -17.37 2.39
CA ARG A 27 -28.69 -18.67 2.06
C ARG A 27 -29.45 -19.38 0.95
N HIS A 28 -28.68 -20.03 0.07
CA HIS A 28 -29.18 -20.99 -0.89
C HIS A 28 -28.23 -22.19 -0.95
N ARG A 29 -28.76 -23.41 -1.11
CA ARG A 29 -27.94 -24.63 -1.08
C ARG A 29 -26.97 -24.62 -2.26
N GLY A 30 -25.69 -24.86 -1.99
CA GLY A 30 -24.64 -24.86 -3.01
C GLY A 30 -24.08 -23.48 -3.36
N HIS A 31 -24.54 -22.40 -2.70
CA HIS A 31 -24.04 -21.04 -2.91
C HIS A 31 -23.47 -20.45 -1.62
N PRO A 32 -22.50 -19.52 -1.73
CA PRO A 32 -22.02 -18.75 -0.58
C PRO A 32 -23.15 -17.89 0.01
N ASN A 33 -23.05 -17.62 1.31
CA ASN A 33 -24.00 -16.74 1.98
C ASN A 33 -23.86 -15.30 1.47
N LEU A 34 -24.99 -14.64 1.25
CA LEU A 34 -25.02 -13.22 0.91
C LEU A 34 -25.34 -12.39 2.16
N HIS A 35 -24.65 -11.25 2.28
CA HIS A 35 -24.82 -10.29 3.36
C HIS A 35 -25.10 -8.88 2.79
N PRO A 36 -26.32 -8.60 2.28
CA PRO A 36 -26.63 -7.34 1.61
C PRO A 36 -26.40 -6.09 2.47
N ALA A 37 -26.54 -6.22 3.80
CA ALA A 37 -26.28 -5.14 4.74
C ALA A 37 -24.81 -4.68 4.72
N ASP A 38 -23.85 -5.56 4.38
CA ASP A 38 -22.43 -5.19 4.29
C ASP A 38 -22.21 -4.12 3.21
N ALA A 39 -22.90 -4.21 2.08
CA ALA A 39 -22.82 -3.21 1.01
C ALA A 39 -23.49 -1.89 1.40
N LEU A 40 -24.68 -1.94 2.03
CA LEU A 40 -25.40 -0.76 2.50
C LEU A 40 -24.61 0.02 3.57
N LEU A 41 -23.92 -0.70 4.45
CA LEU A 41 -23.06 -0.13 5.48
C LEU A 41 -21.65 0.21 4.96
N ASN A 42 -21.39 -0.02 3.67
CA ASN A 42 -20.10 0.17 3.03
C ASN A 42 -18.95 -0.48 3.85
N LEU A 43 -19.16 -1.73 4.28
CA LEU A 43 -18.16 -2.46 5.04
C LEU A 43 -17.04 -2.92 4.12
N PRO A 44 -15.77 -2.82 4.56
CA PRO A 44 -14.66 -3.36 3.80
C PRO A 44 -14.75 -4.89 3.73
N GLU A 45 -14.13 -5.48 2.71
CA GLU A 45 -13.96 -6.93 2.61
C GLU A 45 -13.01 -7.45 3.71
N GLU A 46 -11.98 -6.68 4.04
CA GLU A 46 -11.02 -7.04 5.07
C GLU A 46 -11.54 -6.78 6.50
N ARG A 47 -10.77 -7.24 7.49
CA ARG A 47 -11.06 -7.02 8.91
C ARG A 47 -10.92 -5.56 9.34
N HIS A 48 -10.06 -4.76 8.72
CA HIS A 48 -9.79 -3.39 9.14
C HIS A 48 -10.74 -2.41 8.47
N SER A 49 -11.27 -1.46 9.23
CA SER A 49 -12.19 -0.44 8.73
C SER A 49 -11.51 0.50 7.72
N HIS A 50 -12.32 1.20 6.92
CA HIS A 50 -11.83 2.27 6.05
C HIS A 50 -11.07 3.36 6.80
N GLY A 51 -11.40 3.61 8.08
CA GLY A 51 -10.66 4.54 8.94
C GLY A 51 -9.22 4.09 9.17
N LEU A 52 -9.00 2.81 9.51
CA LEU A 52 -7.65 2.25 9.65
C LEU A 52 -6.93 2.18 8.30
N ARG A 53 -7.64 1.88 7.22
CA ARG A 53 -7.07 1.89 5.86
C ARG A 53 -6.55 3.26 5.48
N ARG A 54 -7.36 4.31 5.69
CA ARG A 54 -6.97 5.70 5.46
C ARG A 54 -5.78 6.10 6.32
N PHE A 55 -5.79 5.75 7.60
CA PHE A 55 -4.70 6.07 8.52
C PHE A 55 -3.38 5.42 8.07
N ALA A 56 -3.42 4.13 7.70
CA ALA A 56 -2.28 3.41 7.15
C ALA A 56 -1.72 4.10 5.91
N ALA A 57 -2.56 4.46 4.94
CA ALA A 57 -2.13 5.15 3.73
C ALA A 57 -1.47 6.52 4.01
N VAL A 58 -2.06 7.32 4.91
CA VAL A 58 -1.52 8.64 5.27
C VAL A 58 -0.16 8.49 5.95
N GLU A 59 -0.03 7.66 6.98
CA GLU A 59 1.23 7.54 7.70
C GLU A 59 2.33 6.82 6.90
N ALA A 60 1.97 5.84 6.07
CA ALA A 60 2.93 5.16 5.20
C ALA A 60 3.54 6.08 4.14
N SER A 61 2.86 7.16 3.75
CA SER A 61 3.42 8.16 2.83
C SER A 61 4.49 9.06 3.48
N ARG A 62 4.55 9.11 4.82
CA ARG A 62 5.48 9.98 5.57
C ARG A 62 6.77 9.28 5.97
N GLY A 63 6.81 7.95 5.98
CA GLY A 63 7.93 7.20 6.54
C GLY A 63 7.85 5.71 6.20
N SER A 64 8.48 4.89 7.05
CA SER A 64 8.45 3.44 6.89
C SER A 64 7.11 2.83 7.35
N PHE A 65 6.77 1.64 6.84
CA PHE A 65 5.60 0.89 7.32
C PHE A 65 5.68 0.52 8.81
N GLU A 66 6.89 0.41 9.36
CA GLU A 66 7.10 0.19 10.79
C GLU A 66 6.68 1.43 11.60
N GLU A 67 7.11 2.60 11.17
CA GLU A 67 6.73 3.88 11.79
C GLU A 67 5.23 4.16 11.62
N ALA A 68 4.66 3.79 10.48
CA ALA A 68 3.22 3.91 10.22
C ALA A 68 2.41 2.99 11.15
N ALA A 69 2.84 1.74 11.35
CA ALA A 69 2.22 0.84 12.33
C ALA A 69 2.29 1.43 13.74
N ALA A 70 3.46 1.93 14.15
CA ALA A 70 3.64 2.57 15.45
C ALA A 70 2.80 3.85 15.60
N ALA A 71 2.65 4.66 14.54
CA ALA A 71 1.81 5.85 14.55
C ALA A 71 0.32 5.52 14.70
N LEU A 72 -0.13 4.50 13.98
CA LEU A 72 -1.50 3.98 14.07
C LEU A 72 -1.78 3.48 15.49
N GLU A 73 -0.87 2.69 16.06
CA GLU A 73 -1.02 2.17 17.42
C GLU A 73 -1.04 3.30 18.46
N ARG A 74 -0.15 4.30 18.34
CA ARG A 74 -0.16 5.48 19.23
C ARG A 74 -1.46 6.27 19.15
N ALA A 75 -2.04 6.43 17.95
CA ALA A 75 -3.22 7.28 17.75
C ALA A 75 -4.54 6.57 18.09
N THR A 76 -4.61 5.25 17.94
CA THR A 76 -5.87 4.48 18.01
C THR A 76 -5.88 3.39 19.08
N GLY A 77 -4.72 3.10 19.69
CA GLY A 77 -4.54 1.95 20.56
C GLY A 77 -4.67 0.59 19.86
N GLN A 78 -4.85 0.57 18.53
CA GLN A 78 -4.98 -0.66 17.76
C GLN A 78 -3.61 -1.14 17.29
N HIS A 79 -3.30 -2.40 17.59
CA HIS A 79 -2.13 -3.03 17.01
C HIS A 79 -2.45 -3.57 15.60
N VAL A 80 -1.78 -3.03 14.59
CA VAL A 80 -1.85 -3.47 13.20
C VAL A 80 -0.45 -3.82 12.74
N GLY A 81 -0.20 -5.10 12.43
CA GLY A 81 1.14 -5.55 12.06
C GLY A 81 1.63 -4.89 10.78
N LYS A 82 2.95 -4.69 10.65
CA LYS A 82 3.59 -4.04 9.49
C LYS A 82 3.05 -4.51 8.13
N ARG A 83 2.98 -5.83 7.91
CA ARG A 83 2.48 -6.41 6.64
C ARG A 83 0.99 -6.13 6.41
N GLN A 84 0.20 -5.95 7.48
CA GLN A 84 -1.18 -5.51 7.36
C GLN A 84 -1.25 -4.03 6.97
N VAL A 85 -0.40 -3.17 7.54
CA VAL A 85 -0.27 -1.76 7.13
C VAL A 85 0.12 -1.63 5.65
N GLU A 86 1.08 -2.43 5.19
CA GLU A 86 1.46 -2.52 3.77
C GLU A 86 0.25 -2.84 2.88
N ASN A 87 -0.50 -3.90 3.22
CA ASN A 87 -1.69 -4.31 2.47
C ASN A 87 -2.81 -3.26 2.50
N LEU A 88 -3.02 -2.60 3.64
CA LEU A 88 -4.02 -1.54 3.78
C LEU A 88 -3.65 -0.30 2.95
N THR A 89 -2.36 0.04 2.93
CA THR A 89 -1.83 1.13 2.11
C THR A 89 -2.02 0.83 0.63
N ALA A 90 -1.65 -0.37 0.18
CA ALA A 90 -1.85 -0.78 -1.22
C ALA A 90 -3.33 -0.73 -1.63
N ARG A 91 -4.24 -1.19 -0.76
CA ARG A 91 -5.70 -1.09 -0.99
C ARG A 91 -6.23 0.33 -0.98
N GLY A 92 -5.53 1.27 -0.36
CA GLY A 92 -5.88 2.68 -0.33
C GLY A 92 -5.34 3.47 -1.53
N ALA A 93 -4.54 2.85 -2.39
CA ALA A 93 -3.90 3.47 -3.54
C ALA A 93 -4.31 2.79 -4.86
N SER A 94 -5.51 2.21 -4.92
CA SER A 94 -6.00 1.46 -6.09
C SER A 94 -6.45 2.35 -7.25
N ASP A 95 -6.60 3.66 -7.02
CA ASP A 95 -7.17 4.67 -7.90
C ASP A 95 -6.13 5.71 -8.34
N VAL A 96 -4.84 5.40 -8.21
CA VAL A 96 -3.75 6.33 -8.56
C VAL A 96 -3.75 6.62 -10.06
N GLU A 97 -3.91 5.60 -10.89
CA GLU A 97 -3.99 5.73 -12.35
C GLU A 97 -5.20 6.60 -12.76
N ASP A 98 -6.39 6.26 -12.27
CA ASP A 98 -7.63 7.02 -12.53
C ASP A 98 -7.51 8.49 -12.10
N PHE A 99 -6.82 8.76 -10.98
CA PHE A 99 -6.57 10.13 -10.51
C PHE A 99 -5.75 10.95 -11.52
N TYR A 100 -4.74 10.36 -12.16
CA TYR A 100 -3.95 11.04 -13.17
C TYR A 100 -4.70 11.15 -14.51
N GLU A 101 -5.51 10.16 -14.88
CA GLU A 101 -6.34 10.21 -16.09
C GLU A 101 -7.43 11.29 -16.01
N ALA A 102 -8.07 11.43 -14.84
CA ALA A 102 -9.14 12.42 -14.63
C ALA A 102 -8.62 13.85 -14.47
N ARG A 103 -7.30 14.07 -14.41
CA ARG A 103 -6.72 15.38 -14.15
C ARG A 103 -6.85 16.27 -15.38
N SER A 104 -7.73 17.27 -15.28
CA SER A 104 -7.85 18.29 -16.33
C SER A 104 -6.65 19.23 -16.33
N HIS A 105 -6.07 19.45 -17.50
CA HIS A 105 -5.05 20.47 -17.70
C HIS A 105 -5.70 21.82 -18.00
N THR A 106 -5.12 22.90 -17.47
CA THR A 106 -5.51 24.26 -17.86
C THR A 106 -5.06 24.49 -19.31
N PRO A 107 -5.91 25.04 -20.19
CA PRO A 107 -5.47 25.44 -21.53
C PRO A 107 -4.33 26.45 -21.45
N VAL A 108 -3.33 26.27 -22.30
CA VAL A 108 -2.12 27.10 -22.34
C VAL A 108 -2.17 28.08 -23.51
N ASP A 109 -1.61 29.27 -23.28
CA ASP A 109 -1.47 30.34 -24.26
C ASP A 109 -0.15 30.21 -25.03
N GLU A 110 -0.07 30.78 -26.24
CA GLU A 110 1.16 30.75 -27.05
C GLU A 110 2.37 31.43 -26.40
N SER A 111 2.14 32.27 -25.37
CA SER A 111 3.18 32.94 -24.60
C SER A 111 3.71 32.11 -23.42
N ASP A 112 3.06 30.99 -23.10
CA ASP A 112 3.44 30.16 -21.96
C ASP A 112 4.73 29.38 -22.26
N ALA A 113 5.52 29.15 -21.21
CA ALA A 113 6.84 28.56 -21.34
C ALA A 113 6.74 27.03 -21.27
N LEU A 114 7.12 26.35 -22.34
CA LEU A 114 7.29 24.89 -22.28
C LEU A 114 8.53 24.54 -21.45
N VAL A 115 8.30 23.96 -20.27
CA VAL A 115 9.33 23.52 -19.34
C VAL A 115 9.51 22.00 -19.41
N ILE A 116 10.78 21.57 -19.49
CA ILE A 116 11.17 20.17 -19.37
C ILE A 116 11.97 20.02 -18.08
N SER A 117 11.55 19.10 -17.23
CA SER A 117 12.28 18.76 -16.01
C SER A 117 12.54 17.26 -15.95
N ALA A 118 13.67 16.89 -15.35
CA ALA A 118 14.03 15.50 -15.10
C ALA A 118 14.65 15.37 -13.71
N ASP A 119 14.29 14.32 -13.00
CA ASP A 119 14.91 13.92 -11.73
C ASP A 119 15.29 12.44 -11.76
N GLY A 120 16.30 12.06 -10.97
CA GLY A 120 16.84 10.72 -10.93
C GLY A 120 17.19 10.27 -9.52
N LYS A 121 16.68 9.10 -9.12
CA LYS A 121 17.01 8.46 -7.84
C LYS A 121 17.66 7.09 -8.03
N GLY A 122 18.82 6.91 -7.41
CA GLY A 122 19.45 5.60 -7.26
C GLY A 122 18.70 4.71 -6.26
N ILE A 123 17.82 3.83 -6.75
CA ILE A 123 17.02 2.89 -5.95
C ILE A 123 17.75 1.55 -5.77
N VAL A 124 17.64 0.94 -4.59
CA VAL A 124 18.18 -0.41 -4.36
C VAL A 124 17.24 -1.42 -4.99
N MET A 125 17.77 -2.27 -5.87
CA MET A 125 16.99 -3.27 -6.57
C MET A 125 16.69 -4.48 -5.67
N ARG A 126 15.50 -5.05 -5.83
CA ARG A 126 15.18 -6.37 -5.24
C ARG A 126 16.05 -7.46 -5.89
N PRO A 127 16.40 -8.55 -5.17
CA PRO A 127 17.27 -9.60 -5.70
C PRO A 127 16.79 -10.23 -7.02
N ASP A 128 15.48 -10.42 -7.17
CA ASP A 128 14.81 -10.95 -8.36
C ASP A 128 14.80 -9.98 -9.56
N SER A 129 15.06 -8.69 -9.30
CA SER A 129 15.01 -7.61 -10.28
C SER A 129 16.42 -7.17 -10.74
N LEU A 130 17.46 -7.90 -10.32
CA LEU A 130 18.83 -7.64 -10.73
C LEU A 130 19.07 -8.14 -12.16
N ARG A 131 19.84 -7.36 -12.94
CA ARG A 131 20.37 -7.86 -14.22
C ARG A 131 21.28 -9.05 -13.97
N GLU A 132 21.31 -10.00 -14.89
CA GLU A 132 22.00 -11.29 -14.72
C GLU A 132 23.45 -11.13 -14.22
N GLN A 133 24.25 -10.25 -14.84
CA GLN A 133 25.63 -9.99 -14.41
C GLN A 133 25.71 -9.45 -12.97
N THR A 134 24.81 -8.55 -12.61
CA THR A 134 24.73 -7.98 -11.26
C THR A 134 24.23 -8.98 -10.24
N ALA A 135 23.30 -9.87 -10.62
CA ALA A 135 22.81 -10.96 -9.80
C ALA A 135 23.94 -11.96 -9.48
N LYS A 136 24.71 -12.38 -10.49
CA LYS A 136 25.91 -13.22 -10.30
C LYS A 136 26.92 -12.57 -9.35
N ALA A 137 27.20 -11.29 -9.54
CA ALA A 137 28.10 -10.53 -8.66
C ALA A 137 27.53 -10.29 -7.24
N ALA A 138 26.21 -10.30 -7.06
CA ALA A 138 25.58 -10.23 -5.75
C ALA A 138 25.67 -11.58 -5.02
N ALA A 139 25.40 -12.68 -5.72
CA ALA A 139 25.51 -14.03 -5.17
C ALA A 139 26.95 -14.40 -4.77
N ALA A 140 27.95 -13.93 -5.52
CA ALA A 140 29.36 -14.15 -5.21
C ALA A 140 29.93 -13.17 -4.16
N ALA A 141 29.16 -12.16 -3.74
CA ALA A 141 29.67 -11.17 -2.80
C ALA A 141 29.70 -11.73 -1.38
N ALA A 142 30.85 -11.59 -0.72
CA ALA A 142 31.01 -11.88 0.70
C ALA A 142 31.54 -10.63 1.42
N ASN A 143 30.96 -10.33 2.58
CA ASN A 143 31.46 -9.25 3.43
C ASN A 143 32.83 -9.67 3.99
N LYS A 144 33.88 -8.93 3.64
CA LYS A 144 35.25 -9.25 4.09
C LYS A 144 35.53 -8.75 5.51
N LEU A 145 34.79 -7.74 5.94
CA LEU A 145 34.91 -7.09 7.24
C LEU A 145 33.50 -6.86 7.81
N THR A 146 33.39 -6.88 9.13
CA THR A 146 32.09 -6.79 9.82
C THR A 146 31.58 -5.36 9.98
N THR A 147 32.49 -4.38 10.15
CA THR A 147 32.12 -2.99 10.53
C THR A 147 32.22 -1.99 9.39
N ARG A 148 32.90 -2.33 8.27
CA ARG A 148 33.08 -1.43 7.13
C ARG A 148 33.23 -2.19 5.82
N LEU A 149 32.94 -1.52 4.72
CA LEU A 149 33.18 -2.05 3.38
C LEU A 149 34.68 -2.05 3.06
N SER A 150 35.15 -3.14 2.44
CA SER A 150 36.48 -3.21 1.85
C SER A 150 36.56 -2.44 0.52
N LYS A 151 37.78 -2.15 0.04
CA LYS A 151 37.99 -1.41 -1.21
C LYS A 151 37.30 -2.15 -2.38
N GLY A 152 36.42 -1.44 -3.09
CA GLY A 152 35.65 -1.98 -4.21
C GLY A 152 34.36 -2.72 -3.82
N GLU A 153 34.14 -2.94 -2.52
CA GLU A 153 32.92 -3.58 -2.03
C GLU A 153 31.73 -2.62 -2.09
N LYS A 154 30.57 -3.14 -2.50
CA LYS A 154 29.34 -2.37 -2.67
C LYS A 154 28.27 -2.97 -1.77
N ARG A 155 27.78 -2.20 -0.80
CA ARG A 155 26.71 -2.63 0.13
C ARG A 155 25.41 -2.99 -0.58
N ASN A 156 25.02 -2.17 -1.56
CA ASN A 156 23.76 -2.31 -2.29
C ASN A 156 24.00 -2.43 -3.80
N ARG A 157 23.00 -2.93 -4.52
CA ARG A 157 22.94 -2.90 -5.99
C ARG A 157 21.86 -1.91 -6.40
N LYS A 158 22.30 -0.72 -6.82
CA LYS A 158 21.39 0.36 -7.18
C LYS A 158 21.23 0.49 -8.69
N ARG A 159 20.07 0.95 -9.13
CA ARG A 159 19.83 1.46 -10.48
C ARG A 159 19.20 2.85 -10.40
N MET A 160 19.44 3.67 -11.41
CA MET A 160 18.75 4.95 -11.54
C MET A 160 17.33 4.68 -12.00
N ALA A 161 16.37 5.16 -11.20
CA ALA A 161 15.01 5.42 -11.65
C ALA A 161 14.95 6.91 -11.98
N GLU A 162 14.56 7.23 -13.21
CA GLU A 162 14.49 8.59 -13.73
C GLU A 162 13.06 8.91 -14.09
N VAL A 163 12.61 10.12 -13.76
CA VAL A 163 11.29 10.65 -14.10
C VAL A 163 11.50 11.94 -14.88
N GLY A 164 10.87 12.04 -16.04
CA GLY A 164 10.78 13.26 -16.82
C GLY A 164 9.36 13.81 -16.78
N ALA A 165 9.22 15.13 -16.72
CA ALA A 165 7.95 15.83 -16.85
C ALA A 165 8.11 16.97 -17.86
N VAL A 166 7.11 17.08 -18.73
CA VAL A 166 6.93 18.23 -19.62
C VAL A 166 5.67 18.93 -19.12
N TYR A 167 5.78 20.23 -18.89
CA TYR A 167 4.67 21.07 -18.47
C TYR A 167 4.87 22.47 -18.99
N ASP A 168 3.78 23.22 -19.06
CA ASP A 168 3.67 24.51 -19.70
C ASP A 168 3.04 25.52 -18.73
#